data_AF-A0A7C4ZUR0-F1
#
_entry.id   AF-A0A7C4ZUR0-F1
#
_cell.length_a   1.000
_cell.length_b   1.000
_cell.length_c   1.000
_cell.angle_alpha   90.00
_cell.angle_beta   90.00
_cell.angle_gamma   90.00
#
_symmetry.space_group_name_H-M   'P 1'
#
loop_
_entity.id
_entity.type
_entity.pdbx_description
1 polymer ?
#
loop_
_entity_poly.entity_id
_entity_poly.type
_entity_poly.pdbx_seq_one_letter_code
_entity_poly.pdbx_strand_id
1 'polypeptide(L)'
;MSPSQTRNHGKFWPKVRPLIWEKAQQLYQEEQARTMGTDYKGITATHKELREAGYFHTAKLITLRNLYHQNKTSSAKTPYREYHDKNGKHSCTLELQKGKGYIKA
;
A
#
# COMPACT_ATOMS: atom_id res chain seq x y z
N MET A 1 -9.51 -35.16 26.58
CA MET A 1 -9.51 -34.42 25.30
C MET A 1 -9.23 -32.96 25.61
N SER A 2 -8.06 -32.44 25.26
CA SER A 2 -7.66 -31.06 25.57
C SER A 2 -8.41 -30.07 24.69
N PRO A 3 -8.89 -28.92 25.22
CA PRO A 3 -9.58 -27.92 24.42
C PRO A 3 -8.59 -27.26 23.45
N SER A 4 -8.87 -27.40 22.15
CA SER A 4 -8.19 -26.72 21.06
C SER A 4 -8.24 -25.21 21.31
N GLN A 5 -7.09 -24.60 21.61
CA GLN A 5 -6.94 -23.14 21.62
C GLN A 5 -7.35 -22.61 20.25
N THR A 6 -8.54 -22.01 20.16
CA THR A 6 -8.93 -21.18 19.01
C THR A 6 -7.96 -20.02 18.95
N ARG A 7 -6.93 -20.15 18.09
CA ARG A 7 -6.00 -19.06 17.79
C ARG A 7 -6.83 -17.88 17.36
N ASN A 8 -6.81 -16.79 18.12
CA ASN A 8 -7.43 -15.53 17.71
C ASN A 8 -6.73 -15.06 16.43
N HIS A 9 -7.23 -15.50 15.26
CA HIS A 9 -6.72 -15.07 13.97
C HIS A 9 -6.99 -13.57 13.87
N GLY A 10 -5.96 -12.75 14.08
CA GLY A 10 -6.08 -11.30 14.01
C GLY A 10 -6.78 -10.88 12.71
N LYS A 11 -7.65 -9.87 12.80
CA LYS A 11 -8.55 -9.41 11.71
C LYS A 11 -7.81 -8.86 10.47
N PHE A 12 -6.48 -8.86 10.50
CA PHE A 12 -5.62 -8.35 9.44
C PHE A 12 -5.58 -9.29 8.22
N TRP A 13 -5.14 -10.54 8.41
CA TRP A 13 -4.93 -11.46 7.29
C TRP A 13 -6.19 -11.82 6.50
N PRO A 14 -7.37 -12.01 7.12
CA PRO A 14 -8.62 -12.23 6.37
C PRO A 14 -8.97 -11.07 5.43
N LYS A 15 -8.60 -9.82 5.77
CA LYS A 15 -8.82 -8.65 4.91
C LYS A 15 -7.77 -8.51 3.82
N VAL A 16 -6.51 -8.83 4.13
CA VAL A 16 -5.38 -8.63 3.21
C VAL A 16 -5.30 -9.74 2.17
N ARG A 17 -5.65 -10.98 2.53
CA ARG A 17 -5.52 -12.14 1.63
C ARG A 17 -6.33 -12.02 0.34
N PRO A 18 -7.59 -11.54 0.33
CA PRO A 18 -8.33 -11.25 -0.91
C PRO A 18 -7.63 -10.20 -1.78
N LEU A 19 -7.11 -9.13 -1.18
CA LEU A 19 -6.40 -8.06 -1.90
C LEU A 19 -5.12 -8.57 -2.59
N ILE A 20 -4.44 -9.53 -1.98
CA ILE A 20 -3.28 -10.17 -2.61
C ILE A 20 -3.71 -10.98 -3.84
N TRP A 21 -4.82 -11.71 -3.76
CA TRP A 21 -5.32 -12.49 -4.90
C TRP A 21 -5.79 -11.61 -6.06
N GLU A 22 -6.53 -10.56 -5.75
CA GLU A 22 -6.94 -9.56 -6.73
C GLU A 22 -5.73 -8.94 -7.43
N LYS A 23 -4.70 -8.55 -6.66
CA LYS A 23 -3.48 -7.99 -7.23
C LYS A 23 -2.68 -9.00 -8.04
N ALA A 24 -2.64 -10.27 -7.62
CA ALA A 24 -1.98 -11.34 -8.39
C ALA A 24 -2.68 -11.57 -9.74
N GLN A 25 -4.01 -11.54 -9.76
CA GLN A 25 -4.79 -11.65 -10.98
C GLN A 25 -4.57 -10.46 -11.91
N GLN A 26 -4.48 -9.25 -11.35
CA GLN A 26 -4.15 -8.05 -12.12
C GLN A 26 -2.76 -8.15 -12.77
N LEU A 27 -1.73 -8.57 -12.02
CA LEU A 27 -0.38 -8.75 -12.56
C LEU A 27 -0.35 -9.78 -13.69
N TYR A 28 -1.07 -10.88 -13.53
CA TYR A 28 -1.20 -11.88 -14.58
C TYR A 28 -1.86 -11.30 -15.83
N GLN A 29 -2.98 -10.57 -15.68
CA GLN A 29 -3.67 -9.94 -16.81
C GLN A 29 -2.80 -8.89 -17.52
N GLU A 30 -2.06 -8.07 -16.76
CA GLU A 30 -1.12 -7.10 -17.31
C GLU A 30 -0.02 -7.77 -18.14
N GLU A 31 0.52 -8.90 -17.67
CA GLU A 31 1.54 -9.65 -18.40
C GLU A 31 0.99 -10.38 -19.63
N GLN A 32 -0.20 -10.96 -19.53
CA GLN A 32 -0.85 -11.59 -20.68
C GLN A 32 -1.23 -10.55 -21.73
N ALA A 33 -1.75 -9.38 -21.34
CA ALA A 33 -2.05 -8.29 -22.25
C ALA A 33 -0.79 -7.77 -22.95
N ARG A 34 0.35 -7.71 -22.25
CA ARG A 34 1.64 -7.34 -22.87
C ARG A 34 2.09 -8.37 -23.91
N THR A 35 1.86 -9.65 -23.66
CA THR A 35 2.34 -10.75 -24.51
C THR A 35 1.43 -11.01 -25.71
N MET A 36 0.11 -10.95 -25.51
CA MET A 36 -0.89 -11.29 -26.53
C MET A 36 -1.53 -10.07 -27.21
N GLY A 37 -1.29 -8.85 -26.71
CA GLY A 37 -1.84 -7.63 -27.32
C GLY A 37 -3.38 -7.62 -27.33
N THR A 38 -3.97 -7.35 -28.50
CA THR A 38 -5.42 -7.19 -28.69
C THR A 38 -6.23 -8.48 -28.59
N ASP A 39 -5.58 -9.64 -28.62
CA ASP A 39 -6.27 -10.94 -28.67
C ASP A 39 -6.54 -11.53 -27.27
N TYR A 40 -6.16 -10.82 -26.21
CA TYR A 40 -6.34 -11.29 -24.84
C TYR A 40 -7.82 -11.27 -24.41
N LYS A 41 -8.42 -12.45 -24.24
CA LYS A 41 -9.82 -12.63 -23.84
C LYS A 41 -10.11 -12.56 -22.33
N GLY A 42 -9.23 -11.96 -21.52
CA GLY A 42 -9.52 -11.74 -20.09
C GLY A 42 -9.60 -13.01 -19.26
N ILE A 43 -8.87 -14.07 -19.63
CA ILE A 43 -8.91 -15.35 -18.91
C ILE A 43 -8.40 -15.15 -17.49
N THR A 44 -9.25 -15.48 -16.52
CA THR A 44 -8.90 -15.44 -15.10
C THR A 44 -8.08 -16.70 -14.76
N ALA A 45 -6.94 -16.52 -14.10
CA ALA A 45 -6.10 -17.65 -13.71
C ALA A 45 -6.58 -18.19 -12.36
N THR A 46 -6.45 -19.50 -12.17
CA THR A 46 -6.75 -20.11 -10.88
C THR A 46 -5.71 -19.72 -9.83
N HIS A 47 -6.09 -19.79 -8.55
CA HIS A 47 -5.15 -19.57 -7.44
C HIS A 47 -3.95 -20.52 -7.44
N LYS A 48 -4.06 -21.69 -8.08
CA LYS A 48 -2.97 -22.66 -8.21
C LYS A 48 -1.95 -22.15 -9.23
N GLU A 49 -2.41 -21.80 -10.43
CA GLU A 49 -1.58 -21.25 -11.50
C GLU A 49 -0.89 -19.96 -11.06
N LEU A 50 -1.60 -19.06 -10.40
CA LEU A 50 -1.03 -17.82 -9.85
C LEU A 50 0.04 -18.06 -8.78
N ARG A 51 0.00 -19.20 -8.09
CA ARG A 51 1.02 -19.58 -7.09
C ARG A 51 2.23 -20.20 -7.74
N GLU A 52 2.01 -21.09 -8.71
CA GLU A 52 3.07 -21.76 -9.48
C GLU A 52 3.85 -20.75 -10.32
N ALA A 53 3.17 -19.79 -10.93
CA ALA A 53 3.79 -18.70 -11.68
C ALA A 53 4.39 -17.59 -10.78
N GLY A 54 4.31 -17.70 -9.46
CA GLY A 54 4.95 -16.78 -8.51
C GLY A 54 4.24 -15.43 -8.30
N TYR A 55 3.17 -15.11 -9.03
CA TYR A 55 2.43 -13.84 -8.89
C TYR A 55 1.91 -13.59 -7.48
N PHE A 56 1.56 -14.65 -6.74
CA PHE A 56 1.11 -14.51 -5.35
C PHE A 56 2.19 -13.87 -4.45
N HIS A 57 3.46 -14.22 -4.65
CA HIS A 57 4.55 -13.67 -3.85
C HIS A 57 4.76 -12.19 -4.16
N THR A 58 4.81 -11.85 -5.45
CA THR A 58 4.96 -10.47 -5.93
C THR A 58 3.80 -9.59 -5.47
N ALA A 59 2.57 -10.08 -5.64
CA ALA A 59 1.37 -9.38 -5.20
C ALA A 59 1.36 -9.15 -3.69
N LYS A 60 1.79 -10.13 -2.88
CA LYS A 60 1.89 -9.99 -1.42
C LYS A 60 2.78 -8.82 -1.02
N LEU A 61 3.95 -8.69 -1.62
CA LEU A 61 4.90 -7.63 -1.32
C LEU A 61 4.34 -6.25 -1.70
N ILE A 62 3.75 -6.14 -2.90
CA ILE A 62 3.14 -4.89 -3.39
C ILE A 62 1.98 -4.46 -2.48
N THR A 63 1.06 -5.38 -2.16
CA THR A 63 -0.11 -5.08 -1.33
C THR A 63 0.31 -4.65 0.08
N LEU A 64 1.25 -5.35 0.72
CA LEU A 64 1.74 -4.96 2.05
C LEU A 64 2.47 -3.61 2.04
N ARG A 65 3.27 -3.33 1.01
CA ARG A 65 3.92 -2.03 0.83
C ARG A 65 2.90 -0.91 0.69
N ASN A 66 1.87 -1.09 -0.13
CA ASN A 66 0.82 -0.10 -0.33
C ASN A 66 0.04 0.17 0.96
N LEU A 67 -0.33 -0.87 1.70
CA LEU A 67 -0.99 -0.73 3.00
C LEU A 67 -0.11 0.01 4.02
N TYR A 68 1.21 -0.26 4.02
CA TYR A 68 2.15 0.48 4.87
C TYR A 68 2.19 1.98 4.52
N HIS A 69 2.26 2.32 3.23
CA HIS A 69 2.26 3.73 2.79
C HIS A 69 0.93 4.45 3.07
N GLN A 70 -0.21 3.77 2.91
CA GLN A 70 -1.53 4.32 3.27
C GLN A 70 -1.61 4.63 4.76
N ASN A 71 -1.14 3.72 5.62
CA ASN A 71 -1.13 3.95 7.07
C ASN A 71 -0.17 5.09 7.46
N LYS A 72 1.01 5.16 6.83
CA LYS A 72 2.01 6.22 7.10
C LYS A 72 1.57 7.61 6.64
N THR A 73 0.84 7.70 5.54
CA THR A 73 0.28 8.97 5.05
C THR A 73 -0.95 9.40 5.85
N SER A 74 -1.75 8.44 6.33
CA SER A 74 -2.87 8.74 7.24
C SER A 74 -2.44 9.27 8.62
N SER A 75 -1.22 8.94 9.08
CA SER A 75 -0.63 9.53 10.29
C SER A 75 0.04 10.89 10.05
N ALA A 76 0.22 11.28 8.78
CA ALA A 76 0.76 12.59 8.40
C ALA A 76 -0.37 13.61 8.22
N LYS A 77 -1.28 13.71 9.20
CA LYS A 77 -1.89 15.02 9.46
C LYS A 77 -0.76 15.90 9.97
N THR A 78 -0.16 16.67 9.08
CA THR A 78 0.74 17.76 9.48
C THR A 78 -0.04 18.62 10.49
N PRO A 79 0.54 18.92 11.66
CA PRO A 79 -0.08 19.88 12.55
C PRO A 79 0.13 21.25 11.92
N TYR A 80 -0.75 21.66 11.01
CA TYR A 80 -1.00 23.09 10.88
C TYR A 80 -1.56 23.52 12.23
N ARG A 81 -0.69 24.11 13.05
CA ARG A 81 -1.12 24.70 14.32
C ARG A 81 -1.66 26.08 13.97
N GLU A 82 -2.96 26.12 13.67
CA GLU A 82 -3.69 27.38 13.53
C GLU A 82 -3.71 28.05 14.91
N TYR A 83 -3.18 29.27 15.00
CA TYR A 83 -3.30 30.10 16.18
C TYR A 83 -4.30 31.22 15.86
N HIS A 84 -5.26 31.40 16.77
CA HIS A 84 -6.16 32.54 16.75
C HIS A 84 -5.70 33.52 17.80
N ASP A 85 -5.31 34.72 17.38
CA ASP A 85 -5.17 35.85 18.29
C ASP A 85 -6.25 36.89 18.01
N LYS A 86 -6.29 37.92 18.86
CA LYS A 86 -7.24 39.04 18.80
C LYS A 86 -7.11 39.93 17.55
N ASN A 87 -6.11 39.69 16.69
CA ASN A 87 -5.81 40.49 15.50
C ASN A 87 -5.97 39.72 14.17
N GLY A 88 -6.29 38.41 14.18
CA GLY A 88 -6.67 37.66 12.97
C GLY A 88 -6.15 36.23 12.90
N LYS A 89 -6.57 35.48 11.87
CA LYS A 89 -6.17 34.09 11.64
C LYS A 89 -4.75 34.02 11.07
N HIS A 90 -3.80 33.45 11.82
CA HIS A 90 -2.43 33.25 11.38
C HIS A 90 -2.11 31.75 11.19
N SER A 91 -1.60 31.39 10.01
CA SER A 91 -1.22 30.02 9.65
C SER A 91 0.25 29.98 9.20
N CYS A 92 1.12 29.23 9.88
CA CYS A 92 2.55 29.13 9.55
C CYS A 92 2.87 27.78 8.85
N THR A 93 3.40 27.82 7.63
CA THR A 93 3.98 26.68 6.91
C THR A 93 5.37 26.34 7.46
N LEU A 94 5.56 25.11 7.95
CA LEU A 94 6.91 24.60 8.23
C LEU A 94 7.56 24.17 6.90
N GLU A 95 8.20 25.11 6.19
CA GLU A 95 9.08 24.79 5.07
C GLU A 95 10.32 24.06 5.61
N LEU A 96 10.43 22.76 5.34
CA LEU A 96 11.63 21.96 5.56
C LEU A 96 12.77 22.55 4.72
N GLN A 97 13.67 23.31 5.35
CA GLN A 97 14.92 23.77 4.74
C GLN A 97 15.76 22.58 4.27
N LYS A 98 15.61 22.19 3.01
CA LYS A 98 16.65 21.49 2.25
C LYS A 98 17.50 22.54 1.55
N GLY A 99 18.70 22.83 2.05
CA GLY A 99 19.61 23.71 1.33
C GLY A 99 20.86 24.07 2.11
N LYS A 100 21.96 23.39 1.79
CA LYS A 100 23.32 23.62 2.28
C LYS A 100 23.82 25.02 1.90
N GLY A 101 24.61 25.66 2.77
CA GLY A 101 25.38 26.85 2.40
C GLY A 101 26.08 27.52 3.57
N TYR A 102 27.12 26.89 4.13
CA TYR A 102 28.13 27.62 4.89
C TYR A 102 29.18 28.14 3.89
N ILE A 103 29.32 29.45 3.81
CA ILE A 103 30.51 30.12 3.25
C ILE A 103 30.93 31.13 4.31
N LYS A 104 32.11 30.95 4.88
CA LYS A 104 32.81 32.00 5.62
C LYS A 104 34.31 31.82 5.38
N ALA A 105 34.86 32.70 4.57
CA ALA A 105 36.27 33.09 4.61
C ALA A 105 36.34 34.41 5.37
#